data_AF-A0A0S8JFH0-F1
#
_entry.id   AF-A0A0S8JFH0-F1
#
_cell.length_a   1.000
_cell.length_b   1.000
_cell.length_c   1.000
_cell.angle_alpha   90.00
_cell.angle_beta   90.00
_cell.angle_gamma   90.00
#
_symmetry.space_group_name_H-M   'P 1'
#
loop_
_entity.id
_entity.type
_entity.pdbx_description
1 polymer ?
#
loop_
_entity_poly.entity_id
_entity_poly.type
_entity_poly.pdbx_seq_one_letter_code
_entity_poly.pdbx_strand_id
1 'polypeptide(L)'
;MVDINLIGDDKSEPSRDKEEKFSDTGHYDTSEFASTDSGGYGSTYDSRDSYLDPNYMKKSPKTLMYILIGGCVILVALLVILLVTDSDNGGPDIAQTDANKLQEATMADDKASQMLTTGINDDKVANINLLLSIFPQDLILSVARYSHGHFIIESRSKTGDPIADFQNQFRQTFPSGAINEAKKEPKRVRGTAFQQGVVAGVVRETNIWDRAAELAQLTNIPESEIQSKIKIECDRYGLKLKRFDIGKGSNENNYRKTLVKVSTAGSRDAALRFLEGLNSQKLNLNFSKIVLVASDLTNFNNNDVNLFLDMEHFTRI
;
A
#
# COMPACT_ATOMS: atom_id res chain seq x y z
N MET A 1 40.70 62.03 -10.60
CA MET A 1 40.39 62.41 -9.21
C MET A 1 39.23 63.40 -9.27
N VAL A 2 38.00 62.88 -9.15
CA VAL A 2 36.75 63.65 -9.01
C VAL A 2 35.83 62.78 -8.14
N ASP A 3 35.59 63.23 -6.91
CA ASP A 3 34.57 62.73 -5.99
C ASP A 3 33.34 63.62 -6.11
N ILE A 4 32.14 63.06 -6.31
CA ILE A 4 30.85 63.68 -5.91
C ILE A 4 29.83 62.58 -5.55
N ASN A 5 29.56 62.48 -4.24
CA ASN A 5 28.31 62.21 -3.51
C ASN A 5 27.16 61.40 -4.17
N LEU A 6 26.75 60.27 -3.57
CA LEU A 6 25.75 60.13 -2.48
C LEU A 6 24.34 60.63 -2.85
N ILE A 7 23.39 59.70 -3.02
CA ILE A 7 21.97 59.75 -2.60
C ILE A 7 21.29 58.43 -3.03
N GLY A 8 20.60 57.76 -2.11
CA GLY A 8 19.66 56.68 -2.43
C GLY A 8 19.56 55.54 -1.42
N ASP A 9 19.38 55.86 -0.14
CA ASP A 9 18.85 54.94 0.86
C ASP A 9 17.41 54.57 0.45
N ASP A 10 17.21 53.40 -0.16
CA ASP A 10 15.87 52.84 -0.36
C ASP A 10 15.70 51.62 0.53
N LYS A 11 15.19 51.88 1.74
CA LYS A 11 14.73 50.87 2.68
C LYS A 11 13.39 50.34 2.19
N SER A 12 13.43 49.27 1.41
CA SER A 12 12.25 48.43 1.20
C SER A 12 12.21 47.35 2.27
N GLU A 13 11.29 47.53 3.23
CA GLU A 13 10.92 46.50 4.21
C GLU A 13 10.35 45.26 3.50
N PRO A 14 10.77 44.03 3.84
CA PRO A 14 10.04 42.85 3.42
C PRO A 14 8.77 42.72 4.26
N SER A 15 7.63 42.92 3.58
CA SER A 15 6.27 42.70 4.04
C SER A 15 6.11 41.37 4.79
N ARG A 16 5.65 41.48 6.04
CA ARG A 16 5.04 40.39 6.81
C ARG A 16 3.68 40.00 6.21
N ASP A 17 3.35 38.74 6.45
CA ASP A 17 2.04 38.09 6.36
C ASP A 17 1.56 37.65 4.97
N LYS A 18 1.68 36.34 4.73
CA LYS A 18 0.53 35.43 4.72
C LYS A 18 1.01 33.98 4.83
N GLU A 19 0.89 33.41 6.03
CA GLU A 19 0.81 31.97 6.21
C GLU A 19 -0.42 31.47 5.46
N GLU A 20 -0.22 30.89 4.29
CA GLU A 20 -1.22 30.02 3.67
C GLU A 20 -1.35 28.76 4.56
N LYS A 21 -2.35 28.78 5.45
CA LYS A 21 -2.89 27.57 6.06
C LYS A 21 -3.34 26.65 4.93
N PHE A 22 -2.55 25.63 4.63
CA PHE A 22 -3.00 24.47 3.88
C PHE A 22 -4.10 23.79 4.71
N SER A 23 -5.34 24.13 4.39
CA SER A 23 -6.53 23.42 4.83
C SER A 23 -6.50 22.00 4.25
N ASP A 24 -6.45 21.01 5.13
CA ASP A 24 -7.06 19.69 5.01
C ASP A 24 -7.13 19.10 3.60
N THR A 25 -6.05 18.44 3.18
CA THR A 25 -6.15 17.36 2.19
C THR A 25 -7.02 16.25 2.77
N GLY A 26 -8.16 16.02 2.12
CA GLY A 26 -9.24 15.17 2.57
C GLY A 26 -8.83 13.79 3.07
N HIS A 27 -9.53 13.37 4.12
CA HIS A 27 -9.73 11.97 4.49
C HIS A 27 -10.35 11.24 3.27
N TYR A 28 -9.53 10.53 2.51
CA TYR A 28 -10.02 9.52 1.58
C TYR A 28 -10.32 8.25 2.37
N ASP A 29 -11.50 8.23 2.98
CA ASP A 29 -12.09 7.02 3.52
C ASP A 29 -12.44 6.13 2.32
N THR A 30 -11.77 4.98 2.22
CA THR A 30 -11.88 4.06 1.09
C THR A 30 -12.52 2.77 1.55
N SER A 31 -13.85 2.77 1.65
CA SER A 31 -14.65 1.58 1.93
C SER A 31 -15.53 1.13 0.74
N GLU A 32 -15.48 1.81 -0.41
CA GLU A 32 -16.49 1.59 -1.47
C GLU A 32 -16.02 0.85 -2.74
N PHE A 33 -14.79 0.34 -2.80
CA PHE A 33 -14.27 -0.35 -4.01
C PHE A 33 -14.31 -1.88 -3.96
N ALA A 34 -15.02 -2.47 -2.99
CA ALA A 34 -15.18 -3.92 -2.87
C ALA A 34 -16.60 -4.37 -3.23
N SER A 35 -17.05 -4.10 -4.45
CA SER A 35 -18.06 -4.92 -5.15
C SER A 35 -18.26 -4.39 -6.57
N THR A 36 -17.63 -5.03 -7.54
CA THR A 36 -18.16 -5.00 -8.91
C THR A 36 -18.16 -6.44 -9.40
N ASP A 37 -19.34 -7.04 -9.24
CA ASP A 37 -19.69 -8.34 -9.77
C ASP A 37 -19.48 -8.34 -11.29
N SER A 38 -18.79 -9.39 -11.73
CA SER A 38 -18.64 -9.77 -13.12
C SER A 38 -19.99 -10.20 -13.71
N GLY A 39 -20.50 -9.45 -14.67
CA GLY A 39 -21.65 -9.84 -15.50
C GLY A 39 -21.44 -9.34 -16.92
N GLY A 40 -21.15 -10.27 -17.84
CA GLY A 40 -20.80 -9.98 -19.23
C GLY A 40 -21.97 -9.74 -20.18
N TYR A 41 -21.56 -9.55 -21.44
CA TYR A 41 -22.32 -9.64 -22.69
C TYR A 41 -23.33 -8.54 -23.01
N GLY A 42 -23.07 -7.89 -24.16
CA GLY A 42 -23.93 -6.87 -24.75
C GLY A 42 -25.20 -7.45 -25.38
N SER A 43 -26.20 -6.58 -25.50
CA SER A 43 -27.25 -6.66 -26.51
C SER A 43 -28.03 -5.35 -26.51
N THR A 44 -28.49 -4.99 -27.69
CA THR A 44 -29.22 -3.81 -28.14
C THR A 44 -30.50 -3.51 -27.37
N TYR A 45 -30.86 -2.22 -27.38
CA TYR A 45 -32.19 -1.69 -27.04
C TYR A 45 -33.33 -2.53 -27.61
N ASP A 46 -34.34 -2.84 -26.78
CA ASP A 46 -35.74 -2.64 -27.18
C ASP A 46 -36.63 -2.44 -25.95
N SER A 47 -37.58 -1.51 -26.07
CA SER A 47 -38.60 -1.20 -25.09
C SER A 47 -39.78 -2.15 -25.29
N ARG A 48 -40.20 -2.87 -24.23
CA ARG A 48 -41.59 -3.32 -24.09
C ARG A 48 -41.94 -3.84 -22.70
N ASP A 49 -43.16 -3.50 -22.33
CA ASP A 49 -43.92 -3.79 -21.12
C ASP A 49 -43.69 -5.18 -20.49
N SER A 50 -43.61 -5.21 -19.16
CA SER A 50 -43.95 -6.40 -18.36
C SER A 50 -44.42 -5.96 -16.97
N TYR A 51 -45.74 -5.95 -16.81
CA TYR A 51 -46.44 -5.90 -15.54
C TYR A 51 -46.02 -7.09 -14.66
N LEU A 52 -45.42 -6.84 -13.50
CA LEU A 52 -45.21 -7.86 -12.47
C LEU A 52 -45.49 -7.29 -11.07
N ASP A 53 -46.70 -7.64 -10.61
CA ASP A 53 -47.08 -8.08 -9.26
C ASP A 53 -46.52 -7.33 -8.01
N PRO A 54 -47.34 -6.54 -7.29
CA PRO A 54 -46.93 -5.83 -6.07
C PRO A 54 -46.92 -6.67 -4.78
N ASN A 55 -47.05 -8.01 -4.84
CA ASN A 55 -47.15 -8.86 -3.64
C ASN A 55 -45.87 -9.62 -3.24
N TYR A 56 -44.68 -9.07 -3.46
CA TYR A 56 -43.48 -9.59 -2.80
C TYR A 56 -43.38 -9.04 -1.36
N MET A 57 -43.83 -9.88 -0.43
CA MET A 57 -43.80 -9.71 1.03
C MET A 57 -42.49 -9.08 1.53
N LYS A 58 -42.57 -7.84 2.01
CA LYS A 58 -41.64 -7.28 3.00
C LYS A 58 -41.67 -8.12 4.27
N LYS A 59 -40.83 -9.15 4.37
CA LYS A 59 -40.56 -9.81 5.66
C LYS A 59 -39.86 -8.81 6.57
N SER A 60 -40.52 -8.45 7.66
CA SER A 60 -40.01 -7.48 8.61
C SER A 60 -38.66 -7.93 9.18
N PRO A 61 -37.69 -7.02 9.40
CA PRO A 61 -36.36 -7.35 9.93
C PRO A 61 -36.38 -7.91 11.36
N LYS A 62 -37.54 -7.94 12.03
CA LYS A 62 -37.67 -8.40 13.42
C LYS A 62 -37.52 -9.91 13.54
N THR A 63 -38.03 -10.70 12.59
CA THR A 63 -37.98 -12.17 12.65
C THR A 63 -36.56 -12.72 12.52
N LEU A 64 -35.73 -12.06 11.70
CA LEU A 64 -34.33 -12.46 11.49
C LEU A 64 -33.47 -12.16 12.74
N MET A 65 -33.77 -11.07 13.45
CA MET A 65 -33.11 -10.71 14.71
C MET A 65 -33.38 -11.74 15.83
N TYR A 66 -34.61 -12.24 15.95
CA TYR A 66 -34.94 -13.26 16.96
C TYR A 66 -34.27 -14.61 16.69
N ILE A 67 -34.13 -15.00 15.41
CA ILE A 67 -33.41 -16.23 15.03
C ILE A 67 -31.92 -16.11 15.40
N LEU A 68 -31.32 -14.93 15.19
CA LEU A 68 -29.90 -14.70 15.46
C LEU A 68 -29.61 -14.68 16.97
N ILE A 69 -30.46 -14.03 17.76
CA ILE A 69 -30.35 -14.03 19.24
C ILE A 69 -30.56 -15.45 19.79
N GLY A 70 -31.56 -16.18 19.29
CA GLY A 70 -31.81 -17.56 19.69
C GLY A 70 -30.64 -18.49 19.38
N GLY A 71 -30.02 -18.34 18.22
CA GLY A 71 -28.83 -19.11 17.82
C GLY A 71 -27.64 -18.87 18.74
N CYS A 72 -27.37 -17.61 19.11
CA CYS A 72 -26.27 -17.28 20.03
C CYS A 72 -26.45 -17.91 21.42
N VAL A 73 -27.67 -17.94 21.97
CA VAL A 73 -27.92 -18.51 23.30
C VAL A 73 -27.69 -20.03 23.31
N ILE A 74 -28.09 -20.73 22.25
CA ILE A 74 -27.85 -22.18 22.12
C ILE A 74 -26.35 -22.48 22.00
N LEU A 75 -25.62 -21.65 21.25
CA LEU A 75 -24.17 -21.82 21.05
C LEU A 75 -23.41 -21.63 22.37
N VAL A 76 -23.77 -20.61 23.17
CA VAL A 76 -23.19 -20.40 24.51
C VAL A 76 -23.51 -21.56 25.45
N ALA A 77 -24.74 -22.10 25.42
CA ALA A 77 -25.12 -23.24 26.25
C ALA A 77 -24.32 -24.51 25.90
N LEU A 78 -24.09 -24.77 24.60
CA LEU A 78 -23.24 -25.88 24.15
C LEU A 78 -21.78 -25.72 24.59
N LEU A 79 -21.25 -24.50 24.55
CA LEU A 79 -19.89 -24.18 24.95
C LEU A 79 -19.69 -24.40 26.46
N VAL A 80 -20.68 -24.03 27.29
CA VAL A 80 -20.66 -24.28 28.73
C VAL A 80 -20.72 -25.77 29.03
N ILE A 81 -21.54 -26.55 28.31
CA ILE A 81 -21.60 -28.00 28.50
C ILE A 81 -20.25 -28.64 28.19
N LEU A 82 -19.62 -28.29 27.06
CA LEU A 82 -18.29 -28.80 26.68
C LEU A 82 -17.22 -28.47 27.74
N LEU A 83 -17.20 -27.24 28.25
CA LEU A 83 -16.26 -26.82 29.29
C LEU A 83 -16.47 -27.54 30.62
N VAL A 84 -17.72 -27.88 30.96
CA VAL A 84 -18.04 -28.58 32.21
C VAL A 84 -17.74 -30.09 32.08
N THR A 85 -17.92 -30.69 30.90
CA THR A 85 -17.61 -32.12 30.69
C THR A 85 -16.11 -32.44 30.64
N ASP A 86 -15.25 -31.47 30.33
CA ASP A 86 -13.80 -31.68 30.32
C ASP A 86 -13.15 -31.61 31.73
N SER A 87 -13.90 -31.29 32.77
CA SER A 87 -13.35 -31.05 34.11
C SER A 87 -13.24 -32.27 35.03
N ASP A 88 -13.52 -33.50 34.56
CA ASP A 88 -13.62 -34.69 35.43
C ASP A 88 -12.78 -35.91 34.98
N ASN A 89 -11.61 -35.68 34.39
CA ASN A 89 -10.57 -36.71 34.24
C ASN A 89 -9.26 -36.25 34.88
N GLY A 90 -9.10 -36.58 36.16
CA GLY A 90 -7.93 -36.26 36.97
C GLY A 90 -6.68 -37.07 36.63
N GLY A 91 -5.55 -36.37 36.69
CA GLY A 91 -4.20 -36.92 36.82
C GLY A 91 -3.17 -35.78 36.82
N PRO A 92 -2.33 -35.60 37.85
CA PRO A 92 -1.31 -34.56 37.85
C PRO A 92 -0.12 -35.01 37.00
N ASP A 93 -0.20 -34.84 35.68
CA ASP A 93 0.90 -35.09 34.75
C ASP A 93 1.80 -33.85 34.64
N ILE A 94 2.58 -33.62 35.71
CA ILE A 94 3.48 -32.48 35.84
C ILE A 94 4.64 -32.55 34.82
N ALA A 95 4.87 -33.71 34.19
CA ALA A 95 5.92 -33.88 33.16
C ALA A 95 5.45 -33.57 31.72
N GLN A 96 4.16 -33.69 31.40
CA GLN A 96 3.64 -33.38 30.05
C GLN A 96 3.35 -31.88 29.84
N THR A 97 3.12 -31.14 30.93
CA THR A 97 2.90 -29.68 30.85
C THR A 97 4.16 -28.95 30.40
N ASP A 98 5.35 -29.41 30.78
CA ASP A 98 6.62 -28.80 30.37
C ASP A 98 7.02 -29.16 28.94
N ALA A 99 6.71 -30.38 28.47
CA ALA A 99 6.95 -30.77 27.07
C ALA A 99 6.01 -30.03 26.11
N ASN A 100 4.73 -29.86 26.48
CA ASN A 100 3.79 -29.08 25.68
C ASN A 100 4.12 -27.58 25.70
N LYS A 101 4.58 -27.02 26.83
CA LYS A 101 5.07 -25.63 26.88
C LYS A 101 6.34 -25.44 26.05
N LEU A 102 7.26 -26.41 26.05
CA LEU A 102 8.45 -26.36 25.21
C LEU A 102 8.08 -26.44 23.73
N GLN A 103 7.15 -27.32 23.36
CA GLN A 103 6.68 -27.48 21.97
C GLN A 103 5.85 -26.27 21.49
N GLU A 104 5.04 -25.65 22.35
CA GLU A 104 4.36 -24.38 22.08
C GLU A 104 5.36 -23.22 21.93
N ALA A 105 6.43 -23.19 22.73
CA ALA A 105 7.49 -22.20 22.58
C ALA A 105 8.25 -22.38 21.25
N THR A 106 8.54 -23.61 20.83
CA THR A 106 9.16 -23.87 19.51
C THR A 106 8.22 -23.51 18.36
N MET A 107 6.92 -23.85 18.45
CA MET A 107 5.93 -23.50 17.44
C MET A 107 5.65 -21.98 17.38
N ALA A 108 5.75 -21.28 18.51
CA ALA A 108 5.67 -19.83 18.56
C ALA A 108 6.92 -19.17 17.97
N ASP A 109 8.12 -19.73 18.17
CA ASP A 109 9.36 -19.26 17.54
C ASP A 109 9.38 -19.52 16.02
N ASP A 110 8.77 -20.63 15.57
CA ASP A 110 8.57 -20.94 14.15
C ASP A 110 7.55 -20.01 13.50
N LYS A 111 6.41 -19.73 14.14
CA LYS A 111 5.43 -18.73 13.65
C LYS A 111 5.98 -17.31 13.69
N ALA A 112 6.79 -17.01 14.70
CA ALA A 112 7.45 -15.73 14.85
C ALA A 112 8.44 -15.49 13.69
N SER A 113 9.24 -16.51 13.40
CA SER A 113 10.07 -16.56 12.19
C SER A 113 9.21 -16.44 10.93
N GLN A 114 8.04 -17.09 10.88
CA GLN A 114 7.13 -17.02 9.72
C GLN A 114 6.62 -15.59 9.40
N MET A 115 6.36 -14.76 10.41
CA MET A 115 5.91 -13.38 10.18
C MET A 115 7.03 -12.45 9.68
N LEU A 116 8.26 -12.65 10.16
CA LEU A 116 9.44 -12.03 9.54
C LEU A 116 9.65 -12.55 8.12
N THR A 117 9.36 -13.84 7.86
CA THR A 117 9.52 -14.46 6.53
C THR A 117 8.52 -14.03 5.48
N THR A 118 7.33 -13.55 5.86
CA THR A 118 6.30 -13.09 4.92
C THR A 118 6.47 -11.63 4.49
N GLY A 119 7.41 -10.91 5.11
CA GLY A 119 7.73 -9.52 4.82
C GLY A 119 8.86 -9.29 3.81
N ILE A 120 9.14 -10.25 2.91
CA ILE A 120 10.23 -10.10 1.93
C ILE A 120 9.90 -8.93 0.98
N ASN A 121 10.69 -7.88 1.11
CA ASN A 121 10.62 -6.70 0.25
C ASN A 121 11.15 -6.95 -1.16
N ASP A 122 11.97 -7.99 -1.35
CA ASP A 122 12.69 -8.24 -2.62
C ASP A 122 11.71 -8.30 -3.79
N ASP A 123 10.64 -9.09 -3.65
CA ASP A 123 9.66 -9.24 -4.72
C ASP A 123 8.86 -7.95 -4.92
N LYS A 124 8.56 -7.20 -3.85
CA LYS A 124 7.78 -5.95 -3.95
C LYS A 124 8.58 -4.84 -4.65
N VAL A 125 9.83 -4.66 -4.25
CA VAL A 125 10.73 -3.65 -4.84
C VAL A 125 11.11 -4.04 -6.27
N ALA A 126 11.43 -5.32 -6.51
CA ALA A 126 11.66 -5.80 -7.86
C ALA A 126 10.43 -5.63 -8.75
N ASN A 127 9.22 -5.95 -8.25
CA ASN A 127 7.99 -5.81 -9.01
C ASN A 127 7.67 -4.35 -9.33
N ILE A 128 7.81 -3.40 -8.38
CA ILE A 128 7.58 -1.98 -8.70
C ILE A 128 8.64 -1.45 -9.66
N ASN A 129 9.91 -1.82 -9.50
CA ASN A 129 10.96 -1.41 -10.43
C ASN A 129 10.70 -1.96 -11.83
N LEU A 130 10.29 -3.22 -11.94
CA LEU A 130 9.96 -3.85 -13.21
C LEU A 130 8.70 -3.22 -13.83
N LEU A 131 7.63 -3.00 -13.05
CA LEU A 131 6.41 -2.27 -13.46
C LEU A 131 6.71 -0.87 -13.99
N LEU A 132 7.66 -0.17 -13.37
CA LEU A 132 8.06 1.17 -13.79
C LEU A 132 9.00 1.11 -14.99
N SER A 133 9.89 0.12 -15.08
CA SER A 133 10.82 -0.02 -16.21
C SER A 133 10.11 -0.24 -17.56
N ILE A 134 8.92 -0.87 -17.54
CA ILE A 134 8.06 -1.07 -18.71
C ILE A 134 7.14 0.12 -18.99
N PHE A 135 7.30 1.22 -18.26
CA PHE A 135 6.49 2.40 -18.49
C PHE A 135 7.05 3.16 -19.71
N PRO A 136 6.29 3.32 -20.80
CA PRO A 136 6.80 3.98 -22.01
C PRO A 136 7.30 5.41 -21.73
N GLN A 137 8.38 5.81 -22.40
CA GLN A 137 9.05 7.10 -22.18
C GLN A 137 8.22 8.31 -22.66
N ASP A 138 7.28 8.07 -23.57
CA ASP A 138 6.36 9.08 -24.12
C ASP A 138 5.10 9.29 -23.27
N LEU A 139 4.96 8.54 -22.16
CA LEU A 139 3.87 8.70 -21.21
C LEU A 139 4.30 9.51 -19.99
N ILE A 140 3.40 10.34 -19.47
CA ILE A 140 3.55 10.94 -18.15
C ILE A 140 2.97 9.96 -17.12
N LEU A 141 3.83 9.45 -16.25
CA LEU A 141 3.38 8.75 -15.05
C LEU A 141 2.79 9.76 -14.08
N SER A 142 1.48 9.74 -13.86
CA SER A 142 0.84 10.64 -12.88
C SER A 142 0.90 10.02 -11.49
N VAL A 143 0.51 8.75 -11.38
CA VAL A 143 0.51 7.99 -10.13
C VAL A 143 0.87 6.54 -10.42
N ALA A 144 1.76 5.95 -9.64
CA ALA A 144 1.92 4.49 -9.52
C ALA A 144 1.72 4.09 -8.07
N ARG A 145 0.82 3.15 -7.82
CA ARG A 145 0.59 2.55 -6.50
C ARG A 145 0.81 1.05 -6.59
N TYR A 146 1.50 0.49 -5.60
CA TYR A 146 1.65 -0.96 -5.43
C TYR A 146 1.39 -1.35 -3.97
N SER A 147 0.64 -2.43 -3.75
CA SER A 147 0.35 -2.99 -2.44
C SER A 147 -0.10 -4.45 -2.58
N HIS A 148 0.61 -5.38 -1.93
CA HIS A 148 0.26 -6.82 -1.87
C HIS A 148 0.02 -7.45 -3.26
N GLY A 149 0.97 -7.32 -4.19
CA GLY A 149 0.81 -7.79 -5.57
C GLY A 149 -0.15 -6.96 -6.44
N HIS A 150 -1.02 -6.13 -5.86
CA HIS A 150 -1.91 -5.27 -6.62
C HIS A 150 -1.23 -3.95 -7.01
N PHE A 151 -1.47 -3.49 -8.23
CA PHE A 151 -1.02 -2.18 -8.68
C PHE A 151 -2.13 -1.36 -9.32
N ILE A 152 -1.97 -0.04 -9.24
CA ILE A 152 -2.77 0.95 -9.97
C ILE A 152 -1.80 1.95 -10.57
N ILE A 153 -1.90 2.18 -11.89
CA ILE A 153 -1.09 3.16 -12.59
C ILE A 153 -2.02 4.13 -13.32
N GLU A 154 -1.89 5.41 -13.01
CA GLU A 154 -2.48 6.50 -13.77
C GLU A 154 -1.40 7.11 -14.67
N SER A 155 -1.68 7.13 -15.96
CA SER A 155 -0.80 7.66 -16.99
C SER A 155 -1.52 8.66 -17.89
N ARG A 156 -0.75 9.52 -18.55
CA ARG A 156 -1.27 10.48 -19.54
C ARG A 156 -0.40 10.47 -20.78
N SER A 157 -1.04 10.54 -21.94
CA SER A 157 -0.37 10.74 -23.24
C SER A 157 -0.88 11.99 -23.94
N LYS A 158 0.02 12.68 -24.66
CA LYS A 158 -0.37 13.72 -25.64
C LYS A 158 -0.80 13.09 -26.97
N THR A 159 -0.24 11.95 -27.32
CA THR A 159 -0.34 11.31 -28.64
C THR A 159 -0.54 9.82 -28.44
N GLY A 160 -1.77 9.34 -28.57
CA GLY A 160 -2.08 7.91 -28.55
C GLY A 160 -2.79 7.41 -27.29
N ASP A 161 -2.78 6.09 -27.13
CA ASP A 161 -3.51 5.36 -26.11
C ASP A 161 -2.55 4.83 -25.03
N PRO A 162 -2.39 5.56 -23.91
CA PRO A 162 -1.42 5.19 -22.88
C PRO A 162 -1.68 3.83 -22.24
N ILE A 163 -2.91 3.32 -22.35
CA ILE A 163 -3.34 2.07 -21.75
C ILE A 163 -2.91 0.89 -22.61
N ALA A 164 -3.13 0.96 -23.91
CA ALA A 164 -2.79 -0.12 -24.84
C ALA A 164 -1.29 -0.41 -24.85
N ASP A 165 -0.46 0.64 -24.89
CA ASP A 165 1.00 0.50 -24.89
C ASP A 165 1.51 -0.13 -23.60
N PHE A 166 1.01 0.34 -22.45
CA PHE A 166 1.36 -0.23 -21.15
C PHE A 166 0.89 -1.68 -21.00
N GLN A 167 -0.34 -2.00 -21.42
CA GLN A 167 -0.87 -3.37 -21.36
C GLN A 167 -0.04 -4.36 -22.18
N ASN A 168 0.40 -3.96 -23.37
CA ASN A 168 1.23 -4.79 -24.23
C ASN A 168 2.58 -5.10 -23.57
N GLN A 169 3.27 -4.09 -23.04
CA GLN A 169 4.55 -4.30 -22.34
C GLN A 169 4.37 -5.07 -21.03
N PHE A 170 3.27 -4.83 -20.31
CA PHE A 170 2.94 -5.55 -19.09
C PHE A 170 2.76 -7.05 -19.35
N ARG A 171 1.98 -7.44 -20.37
CA ARG A 171 1.73 -8.85 -20.69
C ARG A 171 2.99 -9.59 -21.13
N GLN A 172 3.94 -8.89 -21.76
CA GLN A 172 5.23 -9.46 -22.12
C GLN A 172 6.11 -9.71 -20.90
N THR A 173 6.07 -8.80 -19.93
CA THR A 173 6.94 -8.81 -18.75
C THR A 173 6.38 -9.67 -17.62
N PHE A 174 5.06 -9.71 -17.48
CA PHE A 174 4.32 -10.47 -16.48
C PHE A 174 3.29 -11.40 -17.15
N PRO A 175 3.73 -12.51 -17.78
CA PRO A 175 2.82 -13.40 -18.51
C PRO A 175 1.70 -14.00 -17.64
N SER A 176 1.96 -14.16 -16.33
CA SER A 176 0.99 -14.64 -15.35
C SER A 176 0.22 -13.53 -14.62
N GLY A 177 0.53 -12.26 -14.92
CA GLY A 177 -0.14 -11.11 -14.32
C GLY A 177 -1.51 -10.85 -14.97
N ALA A 178 -2.40 -10.23 -14.20
CA ALA A 178 -3.68 -9.74 -14.72
C ALA A 178 -3.65 -8.23 -14.79
N ILE A 179 -4.14 -7.64 -15.89
CA ILE A 179 -4.25 -6.20 -16.06
C ILE A 179 -5.58 -5.84 -16.70
N ASN A 180 -6.23 -4.84 -16.13
CA ASN A 180 -7.52 -4.32 -16.58
C ASN A 180 -7.42 -2.80 -16.78
N GLU A 181 -8.04 -2.33 -17.85
CA GLU A 181 -8.33 -0.91 -18.01
C GLU A 181 -9.42 -0.53 -17.01
N ALA A 182 -9.12 0.40 -16.09
CA ALA A 182 -10.07 0.87 -15.11
C ALA A 182 -10.78 2.14 -15.59
N LYS A 183 -10.06 3.03 -16.30
CA LYS A 183 -10.61 4.30 -16.77
C LYS A 183 -9.82 4.83 -17.97
N LYS A 184 -10.52 5.43 -18.93
CA LYS A 184 -9.91 6.15 -20.05
C LYS A 184 -10.75 7.36 -20.42
N GLU A 185 -10.15 8.55 -20.35
CA GLU A 185 -10.87 9.79 -20.63
C GLU A 185 -9.95 10.89 -21.17
N PRO A 186 -10.45 11.78 -22.04
CA PRO A 186 -9.71 12.99 -22.41
C PRO A 186 -9.68 13.95 -21.21
N LYS A 187 -8.53 14.58 -20.97
CA LYS A 187 -8.34 15.54 -19.88
C LYS A 187 -7.54 16.75 -20.36
N ARG A 188 -7.93 17.95 -19.92
CA ARG A 188 -7.15 19.17 -20.17
C ARG A 188 -6.41 19.59 -18.92
N VAL A 189 -5.11 19.84 -19.05
CA VAL A 189 -4.26 20.37 -17.97
C VAL A 189 -3.54 21.61 -18.50
N ARG A 190 -3.79 22.77 -17.88
CA ARG A 190 -3.26 24.07 -18.32
C ARG A 190 -3.45 24.32 -19.83
N GLY A 191 -4.64 24.01 -20.35
CA GLY A 191 -5.00 24.21 -21.76
C GLY A 191 -4.47 23.15 -22.74
N THR A 192 -3.54 22.28 -22.32
CA THR A 192 -3.08 21.16 -23.14
C THR A 192 -4.02 19.97 -22.99
N ALA A 193 -4.43 19.37 -24.11
CA ALA A 193 -5.25 18.16 -24.12
C ALA A 193 -4.37 16.91 -23.98
N PHE A 194 -4.82 15.98 -23.15
CA PHE A 194 -4.21 14.69 -22.89
C PHE A 194 -5.26 13.59 -22.97
N GLN A 195 -4.85 12.39 -23.31
CA GLN A 195 -5.59 11.17 -22.99
C GLN A 195 -5.11 10.68 -21.63
N GLN A 196 -5.99 10.63 -20.63
CA GLN A 196 -5.72 10.01 -19.35
C GLN A 196 -6.16 8.54 -19.38
N GLY A 197 -5.31 7.67 -18.87
CA GLY A 197 -5.59 6.26 -18.66
C GLY A 197 -5.29 5.82 -17.23
N VAL A 198 -6.13 4.93 -16.72
CA VAL A 198 -5.92 4.26 -15.44
C VAL A 198 -6.00 2.76 -15.69
N VAL A 199 -4.95 2.05 -15.29
CA VAL A 199 -4.89 0.60 -15.31
C VAL A 199 -4.76 0.08 -13.89
N ALA A 200 -5.39 -1.05 -13.62
CA ALA A 200 -5.26 -1.78 -12.38
C ALA A 200 -4.94 -3.24 -12.69
N GLY A 201 -4.15 -3.87 -11.83
CA GLY A 201 -3.75 -5.24 -12.08
C GLY A 201 -3.15 -5.93 -10.87
N VAL A 202 -2.75 -7.17 -11.10
CA VAL A 202 -2.12 -8.05 -10.11
C VAL A 202 -0.85 -8.64 -10.73
N VAL A 203 0.27 -8.45 -10.04
CA VAL A 203 1.51 -9.18 -10.26
C VAL A 203 1.49 -10.34 -9.26
N ARG A 204 1.56 -11.58 -9.75
CA ARG A 204 1.66 -12.74 -8.86
C ARG A 204 3.01 -12.72 -8.17
N GLU A 205 3.00 -12.58 -6.86
CA GLU A 205 4.19 -12.75 -6.04
C GLU A 205 4.60 -14.24 -6.10
N THR A 206 5.89 -14.51 -6.34
CA THR A 206 6.41 -15.87 -6.32
C THR A 206 6.23 -16.46 -4.91
N ASN A 207 5.83 -17.73 -4.82
CA ASN A 207 5.51 -18.37 -3.54
C ASN A 207 6.65 -18.18 -2.52
N ILE A 208 6.32 -17.49 -1.43
CA ILE A 208 7.24 -17.06 -0.36
C ILE A 208 7.81 -18.26 0.42
N TRP A 209 7.14 -19.41 0.35
CA TRP A 209 7.45 -20.60 1.15
C TRP A 209 8.86 -21.19 0.91
N ASP A 210 9.48 -20.95 -0.25
CA ASP A 210 10.82 -21.48 -0.56
C ASP A 210 11.99 -20.60 -0.05
N ARG A 211 11.71 -19.42 0.56
CA ARG A 211 12.76 -18.44 0.96
C ARG A 211 13.11 -18.39 2.43
N ALA A 212 12.62 -19.33 3.26
CA ALA A 212 12.87 -19.37 4.70
C ALA A 212 14.37 -19.22 5.08
N ALA A 213 15.29 -19.70 4.24
CA ALA A 213 16.74 -19.60 4.45
C ALA A 213 17.32 -18.17 4.28
N GLU A 214 16.71 -17.30 3.46
CA GLU A 214 17.20 -15.92 3.25
C GLU A 214 16.87 -14.99 4.42
N LEU A 215 15.93 -15.40 5.26
CA LEU A 215 15.36 -14.58 6.34
C LEU A 215 16.15 -14.66 7.65
N ALA A 216 17.07 -15.61 7.75
CA ALA A 216 18.12 -15.63 8.77
C ALA A 216 19.13 -14.46 8.61
N GLN A 217 19.03 -13.67 7.54
CA GLN A 217 19.95 -12.58 7.23
C GLN A 217 19.36 -11.17 7.44
N LEU A 218 18.17 -11.05 8.05
CA LEU A 218 17.59 -9.73 8.31
C LEU A 218 18.46 -8.95 9.31
N THR A 219 18.86 -7.74 8.92
CA THR A 219 19.54 -6.80 9.81
C THR A 219 18.50 -6.13 10.70
N ASN A 220 18.51 -6.46 11.98
CA ASN A 220 17.62 -5.85 12.96
C ASN A 220 18.07 -4.41 13.23
N ILE A 221 17.25 -3.43 12.85
CA ILE A 221 17.44 -2.03 13.24
C ILE A 221 16.49 -1.67 14.39
N PRO A 222 16.99 -1.07 15.48
CA PRO A 222 16.14 -0.56 16.55
C PRO A 222 15.16 0.50 16.05
N GLU A 223 13.98 0.57 16.68
CA GLU A 223 12.95 1.56 16.34
C GLU A 223 13.48 3.01 16.39
N SER A 224 14.38 3.30 17.34
CA SER A 224 15.04 4.60 17.50
C SER A 224 15.98 4.98 16.36
N GLU A 225 16.42 4.02 15.54
CA GLU A 225 17.40 4.23 14.46
C GLU A 225 16.76 4.25 13.07
N ILE A 226 15.48 3.87 12.93
CA ILE A 226 14.82 3.81 11.62
C ILE A 226 14.88 5.16 10.91
N GLN A 227 14.56 6.26 11.62
CA GLN A 227 14.51 7.58 11.01
C GLN A 227 15.88 8.03 10.49
N SER A 228 16.93 7.88 11.29
CA SER A 228 18.29 8.27 10.88
C SER A 228 18.75 7.42 9.71
N LYS A 229 18.46 6.12 9.74
CA LYS A 229 18.78 5.18 8.65
C LYS A 229 18.09 5.56 7.35
N ILE A 230 16.78 5.80 7.37
CA ILE A 230 16.01 6.21 6.20
C ILE A 230 16.49 7.56 5.67
N LYS A 231 16.81 8.51 6.56
CA LYS A 231 17.37 9.81 6.15
C LYS A 231 18.72 9.65 5.46
N ILE A 232 19.62 8.82 5.98
CA ILE A 232 20.93 8.55 5.35
C ILE A 232 20.76 7.99 3.94
N GLU A 233 19.81 7.06 3.75
CA GLU A 233 19.53 6.51 2.42
C GLU A 233 18.89 7.55 1.49
N CYS A 234 17.98 8.40 1.99
CA CYS A 234 17.44 9.51 1.21
C CYS A 234 18.57 10.44 0.72
N ASP A 235 19.44 10.87 1.64
CA ASP A 235 20.56 11.77 1.35
C ASP A 235 21.54 11.11 0.35
N ARG A 236 21.81 9.80 0.50
CA ARG A 236 22.68 9.03 -0.41
C ARG A 236 22.21 9.07 -1.85
N TYR A 237 20.89 8.95 -2.08
CA TYR A 237 20.32 8.91 -3.42
C TYR A 237 19.80 10.27 -3.90
N GLY A 238 19.99 11.34 -3.13
CA GLY A 238 19.56 12.69 -3.51
C GLY A 238 18.06 12.93 -3.37
N LEU A 239 17.37 12.19 -2.49
CA LEU A 239 15.98 12.43 -2.13
C LEU A 239 15.89 13.37 -0.92
N LYS A 240 14.95 14.30 -0.95
CA LYS A 240 14.59 15.13 0.19
C LYS A 240 13.53 14.43 1.02
N LEU A 241 13.86 14.00 2.23
CA LEU A 241 12.88 13.52 3.21
C LEU A 241 11.94 14.68 3.60
N LYS A 242 10.64 14.52 3.35
CA LYS A 242 9.60 15.51 3.63
C LYS A 242 8.88 15.23 4.93
N ARG A 243 8.55 13.96 5.16
CA ARG A 243 7.79 13.50 6.33
C ARG A 243 8.28 12.12 6.74
N PHE A 244 8.38 11.92 8.05
CA PHE A 244 8.65 10.64 8.66
C PHE A 244 7.76 10.55 9.89
N ASP A 245 6.81 9.61 9.88
CA ASP A 245 5.97 9.34 11.04
C ASP A 245 6.14 7.89 11.46
N ILE A 246 6.18 7.68 12.76
CA ILE A 246 6.15 6.35 13.36
C ILE A 246 4.87 6.21 14.18
N GLY A 247 4.08 5.19 13.85
CA GLY A 247 2.83 4.87 14.51
C GLY A 247 3.05 4.21 15.86
N LYS A 248 1.95 3.98 16.59
CA LYS A 248 2.00 3.13 17.78
C LYS A 248 2.17 1.67 17.34
N GLY A 249 3.14 0.97 17.92
CA GLY A 249 3.31 -0.45 17.69
C GLY A 249 2.17 -1.28 18.28
N SER A 250 1.75 -2.32 17.58
CA SER A 250 0.84 -3.35 18.06
C SER A 250 1.62 -4.65 18.30
N ASN A 251 1.32 -5.35 19.40
CA ASN A 251 1.95 -6.63 19.70
C ASN A 251 1.24 -7.76 18.93
N GLU A 252 1.99 -8.57 18.21
CA GLU A 252 1.48 -9.71 17.44
C GLU A 252 2.55 -10.82 17.46
N ASN A 253 2.20 -12.01 17.98
CA ASN A 253 3.04 -13.22 17.94
C ASN A 253 4.52 -13.00 18.35
N ASN A 254 4.77 -12.45 19.54
CA ASN A 254 6.10 -12.12 20.08
C ASN A 254 6.86 -10.99 19.36
N TYR A 255 6.20 -10.24 18.48
CA TYR A 255 6.73 -9.01 17.90
C TYR A 255 5.89 -7.81 18.25
N ARG A 256 6.55 -6.67 18.22
CA ARG A 256 5.95 -5.37 18.09
C ARG A 256 6.01 -4.98 16.61
N LYS A 257 4.85 -4.87 15.99
CA LYS A 257 4.66 -4.37 14.63
C LYS A 257 4.39 -2.87 14.69
N THR A 258 5.29 -2.06 14.14
CA THR A 258 5.19 -0.59 14.14
C THR A 258 5.03 -0.07 12.72
N LEU A 259 3.96 0.68 12.45
CA LEU A 259 3.76 1.31 11.13
C LEU A 259 4.69 2.51 10.97
N VAL A 260 5.46 2.56 9.89
CA VAL A 260 6.36 3.65 9.53
C VAL A 260 5.88 4.27 8.23
N LYS A 261 5.60 5.57 8.24
CA LYS A 261 5.18 6.33 7.05
C LYS A 261 6.28 7.28 6.62
N VAL A 262 6.66 7.22 5.35
CA VAL A 262 7.73 8.07 4.79
C VAL A 262 7.23 8.78 3.55
N SER A 263 7.53 10.07 3.46
CA SER A 263 7.34 10.85 2.24
C SER A 263 8.66 11.50 1.84
N THR A 264 9.05 11.34 0.58
CA THR A 264 10.25 11.96 0.00
C THR A 264 9.92 12.65 -1.31
N ALA A 265 10.79 13.55 -1.75
CA ALA A 265 10.71 14.18 -3.06
C ALA A 265 12.08 14.18 -3.74
N GLY A 266 12.10 13.95 -5.05
CA GLY A 266 13.31 13.99 -5.88
C GLY A 266 13.04 13.35 -7.24
N SER A 267 14.07 12.98 -7.98
CA SER A 267 13.89 12.31 -9.27
C SER A 267 13.35 10.89 -9.10
N ARG A 268 12.64 10.41 -10.12
CA ARG A 268 12.14 9.03 -10.21
C ARG A 268 13.27 8.01 -10.06
N ASP A 269 14.40 8.23 -10.73
CA ASP A 269 15.56 7.33 -10.64
C ASP A 269 16.13 7.29 -9.22
N ALA A 270 16.20 8.45 -8.53
CA ALA A 270 16.59 8.51 -7.13
C ALA A 270 15.60 7.74 -6.23
N ALA A 271 14.30 7.85 -6.49
CA ALA A 271 13.27 7.11 -5.77
C ALA A 271 13.43 5.60 -5.93
N LEU A 272 13.69 5.10 -7.15
CA LEU A 272 13.89 3.67 -7.42
C LEU A 272 15.16 3.14 -6.77
N ARG A 273 16.28 3.86 -6.91
CA ARG A 273 17.56 3.48 -6.26
C ARG A 273 17.46 3.49 -4.74
N PHE A 274 16.67 4.40 -4.18
CA PHE A 274 16.38 4.40 -2.75
C PHE A 274 15.61 3.15 -2.30
N LEU A 275 14.59 2.72 -3.05
CA LEU A 275 13.87 1.47 -2.76
C LEU A 275 14.79 0.26 -2.86
N GLU A 276 15.62 0.19 -3.90
CA GLU A 276 16.65 -0.86 -4.05
C GLU A 276 17.66 -0.84 -2.90
N GLY A 277 18.09 0.36 -2.49
CA GLY A 277 19.02 0.57 -1.40
C GLY A 277 18.47 0.13 -0.04
N LEU A 278 17.19 0.40 0.25
CA LEU A 278 16.53 -0.10 1.45
C LEU A 278 16.36 -1.62 1.42
N ASN A 279 15.98 -2.15 0.25
CA ASN A 279 15.76 -3.58 0.06
C ASN A 279 17.05 -4.40 0.20
N SER A 280 18.13 -3.96 -0.44
CA SER A 280 19.44 -4.64 -0.42
C SER A 280 20.06 -4.75 0.99
N GLN A 281 19.66 -3.89 1.92
CA GLN A 281 20.13 -3.92 3.30
C GLN A 281 19.42 -4.95 4.17
N LYS A 282 18.39 -5.62 3.64
CA LYS A 282 17.64 -6.66 4.34
C LYS A 282 17.20 -6.20 5.74
N LEU A 283 16.73 -4.96 5.86
CA LEU A 283 16.27 -4.41 7.13
C LEU A 283 14.98 -5.13 7.58
N ASN A 284 14.70 -5.18 8.88
CA ASN A 284 13.41 -5.63 9.45
C ASN A 284 12.25 -4.65 9.20
N LEU A 285 12.11 -4.22 7.95
CA LEU A 285 11.04 -3.39 7.41
C LEU A 285 10.32 -4.19 6.33
N ASN A 286 9.02 -4.03 6.20
CA ASN A 286 8.21 -4.61 5.14
C ASN A 286 7.41 -3.51 4.43
N PHE A 287 7.53 -3.36 3.11
CA PHE A 287 6.74 -2.39 2.34
C PHE A 287 5.29 -2.88 2.25
N SER A 288 4.36 -2.22 2.93
CA SER A 288 2.93 -2.51 2.80
C SER A 288 2.32 -1.75 1.63
N LYS A 289 2.83 -0.55 1.34
CA LYS A 289 2.37 0.29 0.23
C LYS A 289 3.48 1.18 -0.29
N ILE A 290 3.58 1.24 -1.62
CA ILE A 290 4.49 2.15 -2.34
C ILE A 290 3.64 3.01 -3.26
N VAL A 291 3.79 4.33 -3.20
CA VAL A 291 3.12 5.27 -4.09
C VAL A 291 4.11 6.28 -4.65
N LEU A 292 4.18 6.40 -5.97
CA LEU A 292 4.90 7.47 -6.66
C LEU A 292 3.88 8.40 -7.29
N VAL A 293 4.05 9.71 -7.10
CA VAL A 293 3.21 10.75 -7.68
C VAL A 293 4.09 11.76 -8.40
N ALA A 294 3.86 12.02 -9.68
CA ALA A 294 4.61 13.05 -10.39
C ALA A 294 4.40 14.43 -9.77
N SER A 295 5.48 15.19 -9.64
CA SER A 295 5.46 16.54 -9.07
C SER A 295 4.89 17.57 -10.04
N ASP A 296 5.06 17.35 -11.35
CA ASP A 296 4.46 18.14 -12.41
C ASP A 296 3.78 17.24 -13.43
N LEU A 297 2.49 17.44 -13.61
CA LEU A 297 1.66 16.66 -14.53
C LEU A 297 1.64 17.21 -15.96
N THR A 298 2.40 18.28 -16.23
CA THR A 298 2.39 18.99 -17.52
C THR A 298 3.67 18.83 -18.33
N ASN A 299 4.77 18.43 -17.69
CA ASN A 299 6.08 18.33 -18.32
C ASN A 299 6.52 16.85 -18.45
N PHE A 300 6.62 16.35 -19.68
CA PHE A 300 7.09 14.98 -20.00
C PHE A 300 8.55 14.76 -19.60
N ASN A 301 9.34 15.84 -19.55
CA ASN A 301 10.74 15.76 -19.18
C ASN A 301 10.94 15.89 -17.67
N ASN A 302 9.86 16.14 -16.90
CA ASN A 302 9.98 16.22 -15.45
C ASN A 302 9.86 14.81 -14.86
N ASN A 303 11.02 14.27 -14.46
CA ASN A 303 11.11 13.01 -13.75
C ASN A 303 10.97 13.16 -12.23
N ASP A 304 10.67 14.35 -11.71
CA ASP A 304 10.51 14.56 -10.28
C ASP A 304 9.21 13.94 -9.76
N VAL A 305 9.33 13.16 -8.70
CA VAL A 305 8.24 12.45 -8.04
C VAL A 305 8.25 12.71 -6.54
N ASN A 306 7.07 12.63 -5.95
CA ASN A 306 6.88 12.44 -4.53
C ASN A 306 6.66 10.94 -4.29
N LEU A 307 7.54 10.34 -3.50
CA LEU A 307 7.45 8.93 -3.09
C LEU A 307 6.83 8.88 -1.69
N PHE A 308 5.76 8.09 -1.54
CA PHE A 308 5.12 7.79 -0.27
C PHE A 308 5.21 6.30 0.01
N LEU A 309 5.64 5.97 1.22
CA LEU A 309 5.82 4.61 1.70
C LEU A 309 5.04 4.42 2.98
N ASP A 310 4.26 3.35 3.01
CA ASP A 310 3.84 2.73 4.26
C ASP A 310 4.68 1.45 4.43
N MET A 311 5.36 1.35 5.57
CA MET A 311 6.21 0.22 5.92
C MET A 311 5.81 -0.31 7.29
N GLU A 312 6.05 -1.60 7.52
CA GLU A 312 5.86 -2.26 8.80
C GLU A 312 7.23 -2.63 9.35
N HIS A 313 7.58 -2.09 10.50
CA HIS A 313 8.79 -2.43 11.25
C HIS A 313 8.47 -3.51 12.27
N PHE A 314 9.34 -4.51 12.40
CA PHE A 314 9.15 -5.63 13.32
C PHE A 314 10.25 -5.66 14.37
N THR A 315 9.91 -5.44 15.63
CA THR A 315 10.82 -5.59 16.78
C THR A 315 10.44 -6.81 17.59
N ARG A 316 11.39 -7.70 17.91
CA ARG A 316 11.14 -8.83 18.81
C ARG A 316 10.92 -8.32 20.24
N ILE A 317 9.89 -8.82 20.92
CA ILE A 317 9.57 -8.51 22.34
C ILE A 317 10.12 -9.63 23.23
#